data_AF-A0A1F6P125-F1
#
_entry.id   AF-A0A1F6P125-F1
#
_cell.length_a   1.000
_cell.length_b   1.000
_cell.length_c   1.000
_cell.angle_alpha   90.00
_cell.angle_beta   90.00
_cell.angle_gamma   90.00
#
_symmetry.space_group_name_H-M   'P 1'
#
loop_
_entity.id
_entity.type
_entity.pdbx_description
1 polymer ?
#
loop_
_entity_poly.entity_id
_entity_poly.type
_entity_poly.pdbx_seq_one_letter_code
_entity_poly.pdbx_strand_id
1 'polypeptide(L)'
;GIIVAMAEVKNEKWKQVFYSQWFLLVLFLLAIFLIFSYIRAYYQESRVRSEIDSLHEEVESLEAKKIKTVEILKYVQSQAFVEEKARTELNLLKPGEKMAIIPSGSIKTDIGQSEQDLLKWSNVKNPIKWFKFFFFKDNN
;
A
#
# COMPACT_ATOMS: atom_id res chain seq x y z
N GLY A 1 34.07 -76.13 -20.82
CA GLY A 1 33.34 -75.28 -19.86
C GLY A 1 32.14 -74.66 -20.53
N ILE A 2 31.05 -75.42 -20.63
CA ILE A 2 29.80 -75.01 -21.31
C ILE A 2 29.04 -73.94 -20.51
N ILE A 3 29.35 -73.80 -19.21
CA ILE A 3 28.71 -72.83 -18.31
C ILE A 3 29.13 -71.37 -18.59
N VAL A 4 30.28 -71.13 -19.24
CA VAL A 4 30.77 -69.75 -19.50
C VAL A 4 30.06 -69.11 -20.71
N ALA A 5 29.50 -69.89 -21.63
CA ALA A 5 28.88 -69.36 -22.85
C ALA A 5 27.43 -68.86 -22.66
N MET A 6 26.81 -69.04 -21.49
CA MET A 6 25.41 -68.64 -21.24
C MET A 6 25.26 -67.26 -20.60
N ALA A 7 26.36 -66.58 -20.24
CA ALA A 7 26.31 -65.33 -19.47
C ALA A 7 26.26 -64.04 -20.31
N GLU A 8 26.32 -64.12 -21.65
CA GLU A 8 26.46 -62.92 -22.49
C GLU A 8 25.33 -62.77 -23.52
N VAL A 9 24.08 -62.94 -23.09
CA VAL A 9 22.91 -62.39 -23.81
C VAL A 9 22.69 -60.97 -23.31
N LYS A 10 23.55 -60.07 -23.79
CA LYS A 10 23.45 -58.63 -23.55
C LYS A 10 22.18 -58.06 -24.19
N ASN A 11 21.45 -57.26 -23.41
CA ASN A 11 20.14 -56.66 -23.67
C ASN A 11 20.08 -55.69 -24.88
N GLU A 12 20.46 -56.12 -26.08
CA GLU A 12 20.34 -55.29 -27.30
C GLU A 12 18.87 -55.17 -27.77
N LYS A 13 17.99 -56.09 -27.34
CA LYS A 13 16.55 -56.02 -27.63
C LYS A 13 15.88 -54.81 -26.97
N TRP A 14 16.32 -54.42 -25.78
CA TRP A 14 15.75 -53.28 -25.06
C TRP A 14 16.03 -51.97 -25.80
N LYS A 15 17.24 -51.78 -26.35
CA LYS A 15 17.53 -50.60 -27.17
C LYS A 15 16.62 -50.52 -28.40
N GLN A 16 16.29 -51.65 -29.04
CA GLN A 16 15.37 -51.67 -30.18
C GLN A 16 13.93 -51.33 -29.81
N VAL A 17 13.46 -51.75 -28.62
CA VAL A 17 12.13 -51.33 -28.14
C VAL A 17 12.11 -49.84 -27.83
N PHE A 18 13.19 -49.30 -27.23
CA PHE A 18 13.31 -47.88 -26.87
C PHE A 18 13.52 -46.94 -28.08
N TYR A 19 14.10 -47.42 -29.18
CA TYR A 19 14.27 -46.68 -30.44
C TYR A 19 13.11 -46.87 -31.44
N SER A 20 12.09 -47.66 -31.10
CA SER A 20 10.90 -47.77 -31.93
C SER A 20 10.06 -46.50 -31.82
N GLN A 21 9.71 -45.91 -32.97
CA GLN A 21 8.88 -44.69 -33.08
C GLN A 21 7.61 -44.77 -32.22
N TRP A 22 7.05 -45.98 -32.07
CA TRP A 22 5.87 -46.27 -31.27
C TRP A 22 6.10 -46.18 -29.77
N PHE A 23 7.25 -46.64 -29.28
CA PHE A 23 7.60 -46.55 -27.86
C PHE A 23 7.81 -45.10 -27.44
N LEU A 24 8.49 -44.31 -28.28
CA LEU A 24 8.63 -42.87 -28.06
C LEU A 24 7.27 -42.16 -28.05
N LEU A 25 6.35 -42.54 -28.94
CA LEU A 25 5.01 -41.96 -29.00
C LEU A 25 4.20 -42.27 -27.73
N VAL A 26 4.21 -43.53 -27.27
CA VAL A 26 3.55 -43.92 -26.01
C VAL A 26 4.16 -43.21 -24.81
N LEU A 27 5.50 -43.11 -24.75
CA LEU A 27 6.19 -42.40 -23.68
C LEU A 27 5.87 -40.91 -23.68
N PHE A 28 5.78 -40.31 -24.87
CA PHE A 28 5.40 -38.90 -25.04
C PHE A 28 3.96 -38.65 -24.59
N LEU A 29 3.02 -39.51 -24.96
CA LEU A 29 1.63 -39.43 -24.48
C LEU A 29 1.54 -39.60 -22.97
N LEU A 30 2.30 -40.51 -22.39
CA LEU A 30 2.35 -40.70 -20.94
C LEU A 30 2.94 -39.47 -20.23
N ALA A 31 4.00 -38.87 -20.78
CA ALA A 31 4.58 -37.64 -20.27
C ALA A 31 3.56 -36.48 -20.31
N ILE A 32 2.85 -36.31 -21.43
CA ILE A 32 1.78 -35.32 -21.55
C ILE A 32 0.70 -35.56 -20.50
N PHE A 33 0.24 -36.80 -20.32
CA PHE A 33 -0.77 -37.14 -19.33
C PHE A 33 -0.34 -36.77 -17.90
N LEU A 34 0.92 -37.07 -17.54
CA LEU A 34 1.48 -36.71 -16.24
C LEU A 34 1.56 -35.19 -16.06
N ILE A 35 1.99 -34.45 -17.10
CA ILE A 35 2.04 -32.99 -17.08
C ILE A 35 0.63 -32.42 -16.86
N PHE A 36 -0.37 -32.88 -17.60
CA PHE A 36 -1.76 -32.44 -17.43
C PHE A 36 -2.33 -32.77 -16.03
N SER A 37 -2.01 -33.95 -15.50
CA SER A 37 -2.42 -34.36 -14.15
C SER A 37 -1.78 -33.48 -13.07
N TYR A 38 -0.48 -33.20 -13.21
CA TYR A 38 0.27 -32.34 -12.30
C TYR A 38 -0.25 -30.90 -12.34
N ILE A 39 -0.47 -30.35 -13.52
CA ILE A 39 -1.06 -29.02 -13.71
C ILE A 39 -2.42 -28.93 -13.01
N ARG A 40 -3.30 -29.93 -13.20
CA ARG A 40 -4.62 -29.97 -12.55
C ARG A 40 -4.54 -30.02 -11.03
N ALA A 41 -3.59 -30.78 -10.47
CA ALA A 41 -3.37 -30.86 -9.03
C ALA A 41 -2.79 -29.55 -8.47
N TYR A 42 -1.84 -28.93 -9.17
CA TYR A 42 -1.22 -27.66 -8.78
C TYR A 42 -2.24 -26.50 -8.74
N TYR A 43 -3.19 -26.45 -9.67
CA TYR A 43 -4.25 -25.44 -9.68
C TYR A 43 -5.22 -25.57 -8.50
N GLN A 44 -5.39 -26.76 -7.91
CA GLN A 44 -6.23 -26.92 -6.72
C GLN A 44 -5.53 -26.44 -5.45
N GLU A 45 -4.22 -26.70 -5.31
CA GLU A 45 -3.47 -26.25 -4.12
C GLU A 45 -3.33 -24.72 -4.05
N SER A 46 -3.16 -24.06 -5.20
CA SER A 46 -3.02 -22.60 -5.26
C SER A 46 -4.30 -21.87 -4.81
N ARG A 47 -5.48 -22.39 -5.17
CA ARG A 47 -6.76 -21.76 -4.78
C ARG A 47 -7.02 -21.79 -3.29
N VAL A 48 -6.71 -22.91 -2.63
CA VAL A 48 -6.90 -23.04 -1.19
C VAL A 48 -5.95 -22.12 -0.43
N ARG A 49 -4.68 -22.00 -0.85
CA ARG A 49 -3.72 -21.08 -0.24
C ARG A 49 -4.13 -19.62 -0.43
N SER A 50 -4.53 -19.23 -1.65
CA SER A 50 -4.98 -17.85 -1.89
C SER A 50 -6.24 -17.49 -1.09
N GLU A 51 -7.13 -18.45 -0.87
CA GLU A 51 -8.34 -18.23 -0.10
C GLU A 51 -8.03 -18.08 1.40
N ILE A 52 -7.12 -18.89 1.93
CA ILE A 52 -6.59 -18.75 3.30
C ILE A 52 -5.93 -17.38 3.50
N ASP A 53 -5.06 -16.97 2.56
CA ASP A 53 -4.37 -15.68 2.65
C ASP A 53 -5.37 -14.51 2.58
N SER A 54 -6.38 -14.59 1.71
CA SER A 54 -7.43 -13.57 1.60
C SER A 54 -8.31 -13.47 2.86
N LEU A 55 -8.63 -14.61 3.48
CA LEU A 55 -9.40 -14.65 4.73
C LEU A 55 -8.59 -14.07 5.89
N HIS A 56 -7.28 -14.33 5.94
CA HIS A 56 -6.39 -13.71 6.93
C HIS A 56 -6.32 -12.19 6.76
N GLU A 57 -6.14 -11.70 5.53
CA GLU A 57 -6.13 -10.26 5.25
C GLU A 57 -7.47 -9.60 5.60
N GLU A 58 -8.59 -10.27 5.34
CA GLU A 58 -9.92 -9.76 5.70
C GLU A 58 -10.07 -9.64 7.23
N VAL A 59 -9.64 -10.64 7.99
CA VAL A 59 -9.66 -10.62 9.47
C VAL A 59 -8.81 -9.47 10.01
N GLU A 60 -7.58 -9.30 9.54
CA GLU A 60 -6.71 -8.20 9.97
C GLU A 60 -7.35 -6.83 9.65
N SER A 61 -7.96 -6.69 8.47
CA SER A 61 -8.65 -5.47 8.08
C SER A 61 -9.86 -5.17 8.97
N LEU A 62 -10.60 -6.20 9.38
CA LEU A 62 -11.78 -6.09 10.25
C LEU A 62 -11.37 -5.72 11.67
N GLU A 63 -10.30 -6.30 12.20
CA GLU A 63 -9.74 -5.93 13.50
C GLU A 63 -9.26 -4.48 13.52
N ALA A 64 -8.53 -4.04 12.49
CA ALA A 64 -8.10 -2.66 12.36
C ALA A 64 -9.29 -1.68 12.29
N LYS A 65 -10.34 -2.03 11.54
CA LYS A 65 -11.59 -1.25 11.48
C LYS A 65 -12.25 -1.17 12.85
N LYS A 66 -12.38 -2.30 13.55
CA LYS A 66 -12.95 -2.35 14.91
C LYS A 66 -12.20 -1.42 15.86
N ILE A 67 -10.87 -1.46 15.88
CA ILE A 67 -10.04 -0.61 16.76
C ILE A 67 -10.32 0.87 16.46
N LYS A 68 -10.28 1.27 15.18
CA LYS A 68 -10.58 2.66 14.76
C LYS A 68 -11.98 3.09 15.17
N THR A 69 -12.98 2.24 14.98
CA THR A 69 -14.37 2.55 15.37
C THR A 69 -14.50 2.75 16.88
N VAL A 70 -13.84 1.91 17.68
CA VAL A 70 -13.83 2.05 19.16
C VAL A 70 -13.14 3.34 19.58
N GLU A 71 -12.04 3.71 18.93
CA GLU A 71 -11.33 4.96 19.21
C GLU A 71 -12.18 6.19 18.90
N ILE A 72 -12.85 6.21 17.75
CA ILE A 72 -13.78 7.28 17.38
C ILE A 72 -14.92 7.36 18.39
N LEU A 73 -15.49 6.21 18.78
CA LEU A 73 -16.55 6.17 19.78
C LEU A 73 -16.09 6.78 21.11
N LYS A 74 -14.89 6.42 21.56
CA LYS A 74 -14.28 6.98 22.78
C LYS A 74 -14.07 8.49 22.67
N TYR A 75 -13.65 8.98 21.51
CA TYR A 75 -13.49 10.40 21.25
C TYR A 75 -14.84 11.15 21.34
N VAL A 76 -15.85 10.67 20.63
CA VAL A 76 -17.19 11.29 20.62
C VAL A 76 -17.85 11.27 21.99
N GLN A 77 -17.59 10.25 22.81
CA GLN A 77 -18.07 10.18 24.19
C GLN A 77 -17.26 11.03 25.18
N SER A 78 -16.12 11.58 24.76
CA SER A 78 -15.23 12.33 25.64
C SER A 78 -15.71 13.76 25.88
N GLN A 79 -15.31 14.32 27.03
CA GLN A 79 -15.56 15.72 27.35
C GLN A 79 -14.90 16.69 26.34
N ALA A 80 -13.80 16.26 25.70
CA ALA A 80 -13.11 17.06 24.69
C ALA A 80 -13.99 17.30 23.46
N PHE A 81 -14.74 16.28 23.02
CA PHE A 81 -15.70 16.43 21.92
C PHE A 81 -16.87 17.36 22.30
N VAL A 82 -17.37 17.24 23.54
CA VAL A 82 -18.41 18.15 24.06
C VAL A 82 -17.92 19.59 24.08
N GLU A 83 -16.68 19.83 24.52
CA GLU A 83 -16.06 21.16 24.54
C GLU A 83 -15.83 21.70 23.13
N GLU A 84 -15.33 20.88 22.21
CA GLU A 84 -15.17 21.25 20.81
C GLU A 84 -16.50 21.69 20.22
N LYS A 85 -17.55 20.88 20.36
CA LYS A 85 -18.89 21.23 19.86
C LYS A 85 -19.49 22.45 20.54
N ALA A 86 -19.29 22.62 21.85
CA ALA A 86 -19.74 23.82 22.56
C ALA A 86 -19.06 25.09 22.02
N ARG A 87 -17.76 25.04 21.73
CA ARG A 87 -17.01 26.17 21.16
C ARG A 87 -17.36 26.43 19.70
N THR A 88 -17.48 25.40 18.86
CA THR A 88 -17.69 25.57 17.42
C THR A 88 -19.13 25.87 17.05
N GLU A 89 -20.09 25.16 17.66
CA GLU A 89 -21.51 25.25 17.27
C GLU A 89 -22.25 26.30 18.10
N LEU A 90 -21.87 26.45 19.37
CA LEU A 90 -22.59 27.31 20.31
C LEU A 90 -21.79 28.56 20.70
N ASN A 91 -20.55 28.72 20.19
CA ASN A 91 -19.61 29.78 20.61
C ASN A 91 -19.50 29.93 22.14
N LEU A 92 -19.71 28.83 22.88
CA LEU A 92 -19.71 28.83 24.32
C LEU A 92 -18.28 28.87 24.85
N LEU A 93 -18.09 29.75 25.82
CA LEU A 93 -16.83 29.94 26.53
C LEU A 93 -16.91 29.25 27.89
N LYS A 94 -15.78 28.71 28.36
CA LYS A 94 -15.72 28.18 29.72
C LYS A 94 -15.89 29.32 30.74
N PRO A 95 -16.43 29.04 31.94
CA PRO A 95 -16.51 30.03 33.01
C PRO A 95 -15.10 30.57 33.33
N GLY A 96 -14.87 31.87 33.06
CA GLY A 96 -13.58 32.54 33.28
C GLY A 96 -12.79 32.90 32.01
N GLU A 97 -13.22 32.47 30.82
CA GLU A 97 -12.62 32.89 29.54
C GLU A 97 -13.10 34.30 29.12
N LYS A 98 -12.18 35.16 28.66
CA LYS A 98 -12.49 36.53 28.21
C LYS A 98 -12.67 36.55 26.69
N MET A 99 -13.85 36.95 26.23
CA MET A 99 -14.13 37.16 24.80
C MET A 99 -13.51 38.51 24.36
N ALA A 100 -12.54 38.46 23.43
CA ALA A 100 -12.05 39.67 22.77
C ALA A 100 -12.92 39.96 21.54
N ILE A 101 -13.86 40.89 21.68
CA ILE A 101 -14.62 41.42 20.53
C ILE A 101 -13.72 42.45 19.86
N ILE A 102 -13.22 42.15 18.66
CA ILE A 102 -12.48 43.12 17.86
C ILE A 102 -13.49 44.04 17.18
N PRO A 103 -13.51 45.36 17.48
CA PRO A 103 -14.35 46.30 16.76
C PRO A 103 -13.90 46.32 15.29
N SER A 104 -14.84 46.16 14.37
CA SER A 104 -14.61 46.23 12.91
C SER A 104 -14.17 47.62 12.42
N GLY A 105 -13.78 48.52 13.32
CA GLY A 105 -13.28 49.85 13.04
C GLY A 105 -11.89 50.03 13.65
N SER A 106 -10.88 50.12 12.80
CA SER A 106 -9.50 50.54 13.10
C SER A 106 -8.59 49.56 13.87
N ILE A 107 -8.41 48.34 13.32
CA ILE A 107 -7.08 47.72 13.46
C ILE A 107 -6.16 48.46 12.48
N LYS A 108 -5.39 49.43 12.97
CA LYS A 108 -4.18 49.85 12.26
C LYS A 108 -3.17 48.72 12.42
N THR A 109 -3.23 47.78 11.49
CA THR A 109 -2.26 46.69 11.38
C THR A 109 -0.98 47.28 10.83
N ASP A 110 -0.09 47.78 11.70
CA ASP A 110 1.32 48.03 11.36
C ASP A 110 2.11 46.70 11.23
N ILE A 111 1.45 45.65 10.71
CA ILE A 111 2.02 44.34 10.39
C ILE A 111 1.68 43.99 8.92
N GLY A 112 1.66 45.02 8.06
CA GLY A 112 1.52 44.90 6.61
C GLY A 112 2.66 45.65 5.94
N GLN A 113 3.20 45.08 4.84
CA GLN A 113 4.15 45.79 3.99
C GLN A 113 3.54 47.12 3.56
N SER A 114 4.29 48.22 3.73
CA SER A 114 3.78 49.53 3.33
C SER A 114 3.40 49.52 1.86
N GLU A 115 2.37 50.27 1.48
CA GLU A 115 1.94 50.39 0.08
C GLU A 115 3.10 50.78 -0.85
N GLN A 116 4.09 51.51 -0.33
CA GLN A 116 5.29 51.88 -1.07
C GLN A 116 6.20 50.68 -1.39
N ASP A 117 6.23 49.67 -0.53
CA ASP A 117 6.99 48.44 -0.78
C ASP A 117 6.23 47.50 -1.71
N LEU A 118 4.90 47.42 -1.64
CA LEU A 118 4.10 46.64 -2.59
C LEU A 118 4.30 47.11 -4.04
N LEU A 119 4.44 48.44 -4.25
CA LEU A 119 4.72 49.02 -5.57
C LEU A 119 6.14 48.68 -6.06
N LYS A 120 7.16 48.66 -5.19
CA LYS A 120 8.55 48.32 -5.55
C LYS A 120 8.70 46.89 -6.05
N TRP A 121 7.89 45.97 -5.53
CA TRP A 121 7.95 44.55 -5.89
C TRP A 121 6.90 44.13 -6.94
N SER A 122 6.00 45.03 -7.35
CA SER A 122 5.02 44.76 -8.40
C SER A 122 5.66 44.44 -9.75
N ASN A 123 6.76 45.12 -10.08
CA ASN A 123 7.46 45.00 -11.36
C ASN A 123 8.50 43.86 -11.41
N VAL A 124 8.61 43.07 -10.34
CA VAL A 124 9.55 41.94 -10.24
C VAL A 124 8.80 40.63 -10.51
N LYS A 125 9.34 39.77 -11.38
CA LYS A 125 8.76 38.44 -11.64
C LYS A 125 8.80 37.56 -10.40
N ASN A 126 7.76 36.75 -10.19
CA ASN A 126 7.61 35.91 -9.00
C ASN A 126 8.83 35.00 -8.68
N PRO A 127 9.48 34.34 -9.65
CA PRO A 127 10.64 33.48 -9.34
C PRO A 127 11.83 34.22 -8.71
N ILE A 128 12.06 35.47 -9.12
CA ILE A 128 13.16 36.32 -8.60
C ILE A 128 12.87 36.75 -7.16
N LYS A 129 11.59 36.96 -6.81
CA LYS A 129 11.15 37.25 -5.44
C LYS A 129 11.51 36.10 -4.50
N TRP A 130 11.17 34.87 -4.89
CA TRP A 130 11.46 33.67 -4.10
C TRP A 130 12.96 33.45 -3.95
N PHE A 131 13.73 33.55 -5.03
CA PHE A 131 15.19 33.42 -4.96
C PHE A 131 15.80 34.45 -4.00
N LYS A 132 15.37 35.71 -4.07
CA LYS A 132 15.90 36.75 -3.17
C LYS A 132 15.50 36.55 -1.71
N PHE A 133 14.29 36.06 -1.47
CA PHE A 133 13.84 35.74 -0.12
C PHE A 133 14.66 34.61 0.52
N PHE A 134 14.92 33.53 -0.23
CA PHE A 134 15.61 32.35 0.31
C PHE A 134 17.13 32.48 0.39
N PHE A 135 17.75 33.27 -0.49
CA PHE A 135 19.22 33.29 -0.63
C PHE A 135 19.88 34.63 -0.26
N PHE A 136 19.10 35.71 -0.04
CA PHE A 136 19.64 37.02 0.34
C PHE A 136 19.00 37.60 1.63
N LYS A 137 18.14 36.84 2.32
CA LYS A 137 17.65 37.18 3.66
C LYS A 137 18.47 36.45 4.73
N ASP A 138 19.77 36.63 4.66
CA ASP A 138 20.67 36.39 5.79
C ASP A 138 21.96 37.18 5.56
N ASN A 139 22.05 38.34 6.21
CA ASN A 139 23.24 39.14 6.51
C ASN A 139 22.76 40.40 7.24
N ASN A 140 22.27 40.20 8.47
CA ASN A 140 22.40 41.06 9.65
C ASN A 140 21.29 40.74 10.67
#